data_AF-A0A6G4ZUV7-F1
#
_entry.id   AF-A0A6G4ZUV7-F1
#
_cell.length_a   1.000
_cell.length_b   1.000
_cell.length_c   1.000
_cell.angle_alpha   90.00
_cell.angle_beta   90.00
_cell.angle_gamma   90.00
#
_symmetry.space_group_name_H-M   'P 1'
#
loop_
_entity.id
_entity.type
_entity.pdbx_description
1 polymer ?
#
loop_
_entity_poly.entity_id
_entity_poly.type
_entity_poly.pdbx_seq_one_letter_code
_entity_poly.pdbx_strand_id
1 'polypeptide(L)'
;IQKHLPKKYRTEAHRRFRNAIDCAQYEDAKEELKRLESWLERINPSAAESLRECFEELLTVHRLNMPPLLRKTLHSTNSIESMFSQASHRIRRISYMKGGNMAQRWMGTALLHAEEKFRTVKGYLSISEVRGKIVNLQKKLKATVA
;
A
#
# COMPACT_ATOMS: atom_id res chain seq x y z
N ILE A 1 1.24 7.91 -9.31
CA ILE A 1 1.15 7.61 -10.77
C ILE A 1 -0.11 8.19 -11.44
N GLN A 2 -1.34 7.69 -11.18
CA GLN A 2 -2.54 8.10 -11.95
C GLN A 2 -2.84 9.61 -11.97
N LYS A 3 -2.64 10.31 -10.84
CA LYS A 3 -2.87 11.76 -10.75
C LYS A 3 -1.95 12.58 -11.68
N HIS A 4 -0.74 12.07 -11.95
CA HIS A 4 0.27 12.71 -12.81
C HIS A 4 0.08 12.38 -14.30
N LEU A 5 -0.91 11.55 -14.65
CA LEU A 5 -1.22 11.19 -16.03
C LEU A 5 -2.43 11.98 -16.55
N PRO A 6 -2.45 12.33 -17.85
CA PRO A 6 -3.65 12.81 -18.53
C PRO A 6 -4.81 11.83 -18.38
N LYS A 7 -6.05 12.34 -18.26
CA LYS A 7 -7.26 11.52 -17.99
C LYS A 7 -7.39 10.32 -18.96
N LYS A 8 -7.06 10.50 -20.24
CA LYS A 8 -7.09 9.45 -21.27
C LYS A 8 -6.26 8.20 -20.94
N TYR A 9 -5.15 8.35 -20.21
CA TYR A 9 -4.23 7.25 -19.92
C TYR A 9 -4.45 6.62 -18.54
N ARG A 10 -5.28 7.21 -17.67
CA ARG A 10 -5.45 6.75 -16.29
C ARG A 10 -6.05 5.35 -16.20
N THR A 11 -7.05 5.05 -17.03
CA THR A 11 -7.71 3.74 -17.07
C THR A 11 -6.74 2.65 -17.49
N GLU A 12 -5.97 2.90 -18.55
CA GLU A 12 -4.98 1.95 -19.07
C GLU A 12 -3.83 1.72 -18.07
N ALA A 13 -3.30 2.81 -17.48
CA ALA A 13 -2.29 2.73 -16.44
C ALA A 13 -2.77 1.90 -15.24
N HIS A 14 -4.03 2.09 -14.84
CA HIS A 14 -4.60 1.33 -13.74
C HIS A 14 -4.76 -0.16 -14.07
N ARG A 15 -5.20 -0.49 -15.29
CA ARG A 15 -5.32 -1.86 -15.76
C ARG A 15 -3.97 -2.58 -15.75
N ARG A 16 -2.96 -1.98 -16.36
CA ARG A 16 -1.59 -2.52 -16.41
C ARG A 16 -1.00 -2.71 -15.02
N PHE A 17 -1.20 -1.73 -14.14
CA PHE A 17 -0.77 -1.85 -12.74
C PHE A 17 -1.48 -3.01 -12.04
N ARG A 18 -2.80 -3.17 -12.19
CA ARG A 18 -3.52 -4.32 -11.60
C ARG A 18 -3.00 -5.66 -12.12
N ASN A 19 -2.75 -5.77 -13.43
CA ASN A 19 -2.20 -7.00 -14.00
C ASN A 19 -0.89 -7.41 -13.33
N ALA A 20 0.03 -6.45 -13.15
CA ALA A 20 1.30 -6.72 -12.48
C ALA A 20 1.14 -7.15 -11.01
N ILE A 21 0.18 -6.56 -10.29
CA ILE A 21 -0.09 -6.87 -8.88
C ILE A 21 -0.82 -8.20 -8.71
N ASP A 22 -1.67 -8.60 -9.66
CA ASP A 22 -2.43 -9.84 -9.60
C ASP A 22 -1.56 -11.08 -9.91
N CYS A 23 -0.40 -10.90 -10.55
CA CYS A 23 0.59 -11.97 -10.81
C CYS A 23 0.94 -12.75 -9.54
N ALA A 24 0.97 -14.09 -9.63
CA ALA A 24 1.30 -14.96 -8.49
C ALA A 24 2.79 -14.93 -8.17
N GLN A 25 3.63 -15.12 -9.18
CA GLN A 25 5.08 -15.24 -9.04
C GLN A 25 5.77 -13.87 -9.09
N TYR A 26 6.96 -13.81 -8.50
CA TYR A 26 7.77 -12.59 -8.45
C TYR A 26 8.26 -12.18 -9.85
N GLU A 27 8.68 -13.16 -10.65
CA GLU A 27 9.25 -13.01 -11.98
C GLU A 27 8.21 -12.41 -12.93
N ASP A 28 7.00 -12.97 -12.94
CA ASP A 28 5.87 -12.47 -13.72
C ASP A 28 5.51 -11.04 -13.34
N ALA A 29 5.41 -10.76 -12.02
CA ALA A 29 5.09 -9.43 -11.51
C ALA A 29 6.17 -8.41 -11.91
N LYS A 30 7.45 -8.80 -11.85
CA LYS A 30 8.58 -7.95 -12.23
C LYS A 30 8.57 -7.64 -13.72
N GLU A 31 8.25 -8.63 -14.57
CA GLU A 31 8.16 -8.41 -16.01
C GLU A 31 7.01 -7.46 -16.36
N GLU A 32 5.83 -7.66 -15.77
CA GLU A 32 4.67 -6.78 -15.99
C GLU A 32 4.92 -5.35 -15.48
N LEU A 33 5.61 -5.19 -14.34
CA LEU A 33 6.02 -3.88 -13.85
C LEU A 33 6.99 -3.17 -14.82
N LYS A 34 7.96 -3.88 -15.38
CA LYS A 34 8.86 -3.33 -16.41
C LYS A 34 8.11 -2.93 -17.69
N ARG A 35 7.15 -3.75 -18.13
CA ARG A 35 6.28 -3.40 -19.27
C ARG A 35 5.46 -2.14 -18.99
N LEU A 36 4.97 -1.96 -17.77
CA LEU A 36 4.27 -0.75 -17.34
C LEU A 36 5.21 0.46 -17.32
N GLU A 37 6.43 0.31 -16.81
CA GLU A 37 7.45 1.35 -16.79
C GLU A 37 7.80 1.84 -18.20
N SER A 38 8.15 0.95 -19.13
CA SER A 38 8.46 1.32 -20.51
C SER A 38 7.27 2.00 -21.22
N TRP A 39 6.04 1.62 -20.86
CA TRP A 39 4.84 2.29 -21.37
C TRP A 39 4.65 3.69 -20.76
N LEU A 40 4.92 3.86 -19.45
CA LEU A 40 4.86 5.15 -18.78
C LEU A 40 5.94 6.10 -19.29
N GLU A 41 7.14 5.62 -19.58
CA GLU A 41 8.27 6.43 -20.06
C GLU A 41 7.92 7.19 -21.35
N ARG A 42 7.14 6.55 -22.23
CA ARG A 42 6.64 7.16 -23.48
C ARG A 42 5.57 8.24 -23.27
N ILE A 43 4.95 8.30 -22.09
CA ILE A 43 3.82 9.19 -21.79
C ILE A 43 4.23 10.30 -20.82
N ASN A 44 4.89 9.92 -19.72
CA ASN A 44 5.37 10.80 -18.68
C ASN A 44 6.60 10.15 -18.00
N PRO A 45 7.82 10.62 -18.30
CA PRO A 45 9.04 10.03 -17.74
C PRO A 45 9.11 10.16 -16.22
N SER A 46 8.62 11.26 -15.63
CA SER A 46 8.58 11.42 -14.17
C SER A 46 7.66 10.39 -13.50
N ALA A 47 6.56 10.01 -14.15
CA ALA A 47 5.69 8.96 -13.62
C ALA A 47 6.34 7.56 -13.71
N ALA A 48 7.20 7.33 -14.70
CA ALA A 48 7.99 6.10 -14.80
C ALA A 48 9.07 6.05 -13.72
N GLU A 49 9.76 7.17 -13.46
CA GLU A 49 10.76 7.26 -12.38
C GLU A 49 10.14 6.97 -11.02
N SER A 50 9.02 7.63 -10.68
CA SER A 50 8.32 7.36 -9.43
C SER A 50 7.82 5.92 -9.31
N LEU A 51 7.54 5.24 -10.43
CA LEU A 51 7.19 3.82 -10.40
C LEU A 51 8.43 2.96 -10.11
N ARG A 52 9.56 3.27 -10.77
CA ARG A 52 10.84 2.57 -10.60
C ARG A 52 11.35 2.66 -9.17
N GLU A 53 11.24 3.83 -8.54
CA GLU A 53 11.57 4.04 -7.13
C GLU A 53 10.81 3.09 -6.20
N CYS A 54 9.57 2.73 -6.54
CA CYS A 54 8.70 1.87 -5.72
C CYS A 54 8.75 0.37 -6.11
N PHE A 55 9.60 -0.03 -7.05
CA PHE A 55 9.59 -1.42 -7.56
C PHE A 55 9.90 -2.45 -6.47
N GLU A 56 10.91 -2.18 -5.65
CA GLU A 56 11.35 -3.11 -4.62
C GLU A 56 10.27 -3.28 -3.54
N GLU A 57 9.59 -2.21 -3.15
CA GLU A 57 8.47 -2.24 -2.21
C GLU A 57 7.27 -3.03 -2.78
N LEU A 58 6.91 -2.78 -4.04
CA LEU A 58 5.80 -3.50 -4.70
C LEU A 58 6.09 -4.99 -4.81
N LEU A 59 7.32 -5.35 -5.20
CA LEU A 59 7.73 -6.73 -5.39
C LEU A 59 7.97 -7.47 -4.06
N THR A 60 8.15 -6.75 -2.95
CA THR A 60 8.33 -7.37 -1.62
C THR A 60 7.16 -8.27 -1.24
N VAL A 61 5.93 -7.89 -1.60
CA VAL A 61 4.73 -8.69 -1.33
C VAL A 61 4.79 -10.04 -2.06
N HIS A 62 5.33 -10.06 -3.29
CA HIS A 62 5.54 -11.28 -4.07
C HIS A 62 6.72 -12.10 -3.51
N ARG A 63 7.82 -11.46 -3.12
CA ARG A 63 8.99 -12.13 -2.51
C ARG A 63 8.64 -12.86 -1.22
N LEU A 64 7.73 -12.30 -0.41
CA LEU A 64 7.26 -12.93 0.83
C LEU A 64 6.27 -14.07 0.59
N ASN A 65 5.91 -14.34 -0.67
CA ASN A 65 4.91 -15.31 -1.09
C ASN A 65 3.62 -15.18 -0.25
N MET A 66 3.08 -13.95 -0.25
CA MET A 66 1.91 -13.58 0.54
C MET A 66 0.66 -14.35 0.08
N PRO A 67 -0.13 -14.90 1.02
CA PRO A 67 -1.39 -15.56 0.68
C PRO A 67 -2.34 -14.64 -0.08
N PRO A 68 -3.11 -15.14 -1.07
CA PRO A 68 -3.89 -14.29 -1.98
C PRO A 68 -4.86 -13.32 -1.31
N LEU A 69 -5.50 -13.73 -0.21
CA LEU A 69 -6.43 -12.88 0.54
C LEU A 69 -5.73 -11.72 1.24
N LEU A 70 -4.62 -12.00 1.91
CA LEU A 70 -3.84 -10.99 2.63
C LEU A 70 -3.13 -10.06 1.65
N ARG A 71 -2.61 -10.61 0.55
CA ARG A 71 -2.02 -9.88 -0.57
C ARG A 71 -2.99 -8.83 -1.12
N LYS A 72 -4.24 -9.21 -1.39
CA LYS A 72 -5.27 -8.29 -1.89
C LYS A 72 -5.53 -7.13 -0.92
N THR A 73 -5.48 -7.38 0.39
CA THR A 73 -5.64 -6.31 1.38
C THR A 73 -4.42 -5.39 1.42
N LEU A 74 -3.21 -5.94 1.42
CA LEU A 74 -1.96 -5.17 1.55
C LEU A 74 -1.60 -4.35 0.30
N HIS A 75 -2.03 -4.78 -0.90
CA HIS A 75 -1.86 -3.95 -2.10
C HIS A 75 -2.82 -2.76 -2.17
N SER A 76 -3.84 -2.72 -1.31
CA SER A 76 -4.77 -1.61 -1.25
C SER A 76 -4.44 -0.68 -0.08
N THR A 77 -4.51 0.62 -0.32
CA THR A 77 -4.46 1.64 0.73
C THR A 77 -5.82 1.89 1.37
N ASN A 78 -6.88 1.21 0.89
CA ASN A 78 -8.28 1.41 1.29
C ASN A 78 -8.48 1.37 2.81
N SER A 79 -7.84 0.46 3.54
CA SER A 79 -8.00 0.37 5.00
C SER A 79 -7.51 1.63 5.71
N ILE A 80 -6.35 2.16 5.29
CA ILE A 80 -5.74 3.36 5.86
C ILE A 80 -6.50 4.61 5.41
N GLU A 81 -6.85 4.68 4.12
CA GLU A 81 -7.65 5.79 3.56
C GLU A 81 -9.04 5.88 4.19
N SER A 82 -9.70 4.75 4.41
CA SER A 82 -11.01 4.70 5.08
C SER A 82 -10.90 5.21 6.51
N MET A 83 -9.90 4.78 7.27
CA MET A 83 -9.65 5.27 8.63
C MET A 83 -9.41 6.78 8.65
N PHE A 84 -8.50 7.28 7.80
CA PHE A 84 -8.20 8.70 7.75
C PHE A 84 -9.39 9.55 7.28
N SER A 85 -10.14 9.08 6.28
CA SER A 85 -11.36 9.78 5.83
C SER A 85 -12.36 9.96 6.98
N GLN A 86 -12.57 8.91 7.78
CA GLN A 86 -13.48 8.96 8.92
C GLN A 86 -12.99 9.91 10.03
N ALA A 87 -11.69 9.85 10.34
CA ALA A 87 -11.08 10.73 11.33
C ALA A 87 -11.11 12.20 10.88
N SER A 88 -10.66 12.49 9.65
CA SER A 88 -10.64 13.83 9.08
C SER A 88 -12.03 14.45 8.96
N HIS A 89 -13.05 13.67 8.58
CA HIS A 89 -14.43 14.16 8.51
C HIS A 89 -14.94 14.66 9.87
N ARG A 90 -14.52 14.03 10.98
CA ARG A 90 -14.90 14.46 12.34
C ARG A 90 -14.08 15.65 12.81
N ILE A 91 -12.76 15.58 12.63
CA ILE A 91 -11.85 16.65 13.04
C ILE A 91 -12.20 17.96 12.35
N ARG A 92 -12.59 17.91 11.06
CA ARG A 92 -13.05 19.10 10.31
C ARG A 92 -14.25 19.82 10.93
N ARG A 93 -15.08 19.15 11.74
CA ARG A 93 -16.22 19.77 12.43
C ARG A 93 -15.82 20.54 13.69
N ILE A 94 -14.60 20.37 14.16
CA ILE A 94 -14.09 21.02 15.36
C ILE A 94 -13.58 22.40 14.94
N SER A 95 -14.37 23.43 15.22
CA SER A 95 -14.06 24.81 14.84
C SER A 95 -12.99 25.46 15.71
N TYR A 96 -12.70 24.89 16.89
CA TYR A 96 -11.81 25.51 17.87
C TYR A 96 -10.87 24.48 18.51
N MET A 97 -9.58 24.57 18.18
CA MET A 97 -8.51 23.69 18.69
C MET A 97 -7.43 24.55 19.35
N LYS A 98 -7.26 24.43 20.67
CA LYS A 98 -6.20 25.13 21.41
C LYS A 98 -4.89 24.34 21.39
N GLY A 99 -4.05 24.62 20.39
CA GLY A 99 -2.68 24.09 20.32
C GLY A 99 -2.57 22.59 20.03
N GLY A 100 -1.32 22.09 20.00
CA GLY A 100 -0.99 20.73 19.57
C GLY A 100 -1.53 19.63 20.48
N ASN A 101 -1.52 19.84 21.80
CA ASN A 101 -2.00 18.84 22.76
C ASN A 101 -3.50 18.56 22.60
N MET A 102 -4.31 19.61 22.37
CA MET A 102 -5.74 19.45 22.09
C MET A 102 -5.96 18.75 20.74
N ALA A 103 -5.12 19.05 19.74
CA ALA A 103 -5.20 18.39 18.45
C ALA A 103 -4.93 16.88 18.51
N GLN A 104 -3.90 16.47 19.26
CA GLN A 104 -3.59 15.05 19.48
C GLN A 104 -4.73 14.32 20.20
N ARG A 105 -5.33 14.94 21.22
CA ARG A 105 -6.49 14.38 21.94
C ARG A 105 -7.67 14.17 21.00
N TRP A 106 -8.01 15.18 20.19
CA TRP A 106 -9.10 15.06 19.22
C TRP A 106 -8.83 14.01 18.14
N MET A 107 -7.59 13.92 17.66
CA MET A 107 -7.19 12.87 16.73
C MET A 107 -7.35 11.49 17.35
N GLY A 108 -6.87 11.29 18.59
CA GLY A 108 -7.03 10.05 19.33
C GLY A 108 -8.50 9.65 19.49
N THR A 109 -9.35 10.58 19.93
CA THR A 109 -10.80 10.34 20.06
C THR A 109 -11.44 10.00 18.71
N ALA A 110 -11.07 10.71 17.63
CA ALA A 110 -11.61 10.44 16.31
C ALA A 110 -11.20 9.05 15.77
N LEU A 111 -9.97 8.60 16.08
CA LEU A 111 -9.47 7.27 15.72
C LEU A 111 -10.14 6.16 16.54
N LEU A 112 -10.28 6.33 17.85
CA LEU A 112 -11.00 5.37 18.72
C LEU A 112 -12.44 5.17 18.24
N HIS A 113 -13.11 6.25 17.83
CA HIS A 113 -14.45 6.11 17.27
C HIS A 113 -14.47 5.53 15.84
N ALA A 114 -13.41 5.72 15.05
CA ALA A 114 -13.30 5.06 13.75
C ALA A 114 -13.10 3.54 13.90
N GLU A 115 -12.37 3.12 14.93
CA GLU A 115 -12.10 1.72 15.28
C GLU A 115 -13.38 0.90 15.49
N GLU A 116 -14.42 1.48 16.08
CA GLU A 116 -15.73 0.83 16.27
C GLU A 116 -16.34 0.27 14.98
N LYS A 117 -15.96 0.81 13.82
CA LYS A 117 -16.44 0.38 12.49
C LYS A 117 -15.47 -0.53 11.75
N PHE A 118 -14.34 -0.88 12.35
CA PHE A 118 -13.34 -1.71 11.69
C PHE A 118 -13.88 -3.12 11.49
N ARG A 119 -13.48 -3.70 10.36
CA ARG A 119 -13.76 -5.08 10.01
C ARG A 119 -12.47 -5.86 10.09
N THR A 120 -12.58 -7.15 10.39
CA THR A 120 -11.44 -8.06 10.38
C THR A 120 -10.74 -8.04 9.02
N VAL A 121 -9.41 -7.97 9.05
CA VAL A 121 -8.57 -8.03 7.86
C VAL A 121 -8.80 -9.35 7.13
N LYS A 122 -8.98 -9.28 5.81
CA LYS A 122 -9.11 -10.50 5.00
C LYS A 122 -7.79 -11.27 5.02
N GLY A 123 -7.86 -12.56 5.32
CA GLY A 123 -6.66 -13.39 5.48
C GLY A 123 -5.92 -13.18 6.79
N TYR A 124 -6.57 -12.66 7.85
CA TYR A 124 -5.92 -12.42 9.15
C TYR A 124 -5.26 -13.68 9.76
N LEU A 125 -5.82 -14.87 9.51
CA LEU A 125 -5.28 -16.14 9.98
C LEU A 125 -3.86 -16.39 9.47
N SER A 126 -3.52 -15.89 8.29
CA SER A 126 -2.20 -16.09 7.68
C SER A 126 -1.17 -15.06 8.12
N ILE A 127 -1.54 -14.07 8.95
CA ILE A 127 -0.61 -13.03 9.43
C ILE A 127 0.51 -13.65 10.28
N SER A 128 0.18 -14.64 11.11
CA SER A 128 1.16 -15.32 11.98
C SER A 128 2.24 -16.03 11.16
N GLU A 129 1.85 -16.74 10.10
CA GLU A 129 2.72 -17.43 9.17
C GLU A 129 3.68 -16.45 8.47
N VAL A 130 3.12 -15.39 7.90
CA VAL A 130 3.91 -14.35 7.21
C VAL A 130 4.88 -13.66 8.15
N ARG A 131 4.46 -13.35 9.39
CA ARG A 131 5.34 -12.78 10.41
C ARG A 131 6.52 -13.70 10.70
N GLY A 132 6.28 -15.01 10.79
CA GLY A 132 7.34 -16.01 10.93
C GLY A 132 8.33 -16.00 9.77
N LYS A 133 7.83 -15.92 8.52
CA LYS A 133 8.69 -15.79 7.33
C LYS A 133 9.58 -14.55 7.40
N ILE A 134 9.02 -13.38 7.75
CA ILE A 134 9.77 -12.13 7.88
C ILE A 134 10.87 -12.24 8.94
N VAL A 135 10.55 -12.76 10.13
CA VAL A 135 11.54 -12.94 11.20
C VAL A 135 12.68 -13.85 10.76
N ASN A 136 12.37 -14.94 10.06
CA ASN A 136 13.39 -15.86 9.55
C ASN A 136 14.28 -15.21 8.48
N LEU A 137 13.71 -14.41 7.58
CA LEU A 137 14.47 -13.63 6.59
C LEU A 137 15.39 -12.62 7.26
N GLN A 138 14.90 -11.90 8.28
CA GLN A 138 15.70 -10.96 9.05
C GLN A 138 16.86 -11.65 9.78
N LYS A 139 16.63 -12.83 10.36
CA LYS A 139 17.70 -13.62 10.97
C LYS A 139 18.77 -14.04 9.96
N LYS A 140 18.35 -14.52 8.78
CA LYS A 140 19.29 -14.88 7.70
C LYS A 140 20.12 -13.68 7.26
N LEU A 141 19.49 -12.53 7.02
CA LEU A 141 20.18 -11.28 6.68
C LEU A 141 21.21 -10.88 7.73
N LYS A 142 20.84 -10.93 9.02
CA LYS A 142 21.77 -10.64 10.12
C LYS A 142 22.96 -11.61 10.17
N ALA A 143 22.73 -12.89 9.88
CA ALA A 143 23.79 -13.91 9.87
C ALA A 143 24.70 -13.83 8.62
N THR A 144 24.27 -13.16 7.55
CA THR A 144 25.10 -12.93 6.35
C THR A 144 25.92 -11.63 6.45
N VAL A 145 25.48 -10.68 7.26
CA VAL A 145 26.14 -9.38 7.47
C VAL A 145 27.10 -9.39 8.67
N ALA A 146 26.95 -10.35 9.57
CA ALA A 146 27.87 -10.64 10.68
C ALA A 146 28.97 -11.59 10.23
#